data_AF-A0A9P7DBE5-F1
#
_entry.id   AF-A0A9P7DBE5-F1
#
_cell.length_a   1.000
_cell.length_b   1.000
_cell.length_c   1.000
_cell.angle_alpha   90.00
_cell.angle_beta   90.00
_cell.angle_gamma   90.00
#
_symmetry.space_group_name_H-M   'P 1'
#
loop_
_entity.id
_entity.type
_entity.pdbx_description
1 polymer ?
#
loop_
_entity_poly.entity_id
_entity_poly.type
_entity_poly.pdbx_seq_one_letter_code
_entity_poly.pdbx_strand_id
1 'polypeptide(L)'
;MLAQILDGRSAKEVLTAFFHSILFPRLFGAVKPQTFEVLDVTVSRVLDPEIEPLLTEKVDIFWKGIESGANRRGQVSFFSVYAA
;
A
#
# COMPACT_ATOMS: atom_id res chain seq x y z
N MET A 1 7.34 5.31 -11.91
CA MET A 1 6.55 4.06 -12.07
C MET A 1 7.32 2.96 -11.36
N LEU A 2 6.71 2.31 -10.36
CA LEU A 2 7.34 1.22 -9.60
C LEU A 2 6.70 -0.11 -10.03
N ALA A 3 7.52 -1.16 -10.19
CA ALA A 3 7.07 -2.49 -10.55
C ALA A 3 7.49 -3.48 -9.45
N GLN A 4 6.59 -4.38 -9.08
CA GLN A 4 6.83 -5.41 -8.08
C GLN A 4 6.37 -6.77 -8.60
N ILE A 5 7.15 -7.81 -8.34
CA ILE A 5 6.78 -9.21 -8.59
C ILE A 5 6.42 -9.80 -7.22
N LEU A 6 5.18 -10.25 -7.07
CA LEU A 6 4.63 -10.68 -5.79
C LEU A 6 4.22 -12.16 -5.85
N ASP A 7 4.48 -12.88 -4.76
CA ASP A 7 3.89 -14.20 -4.55
C ASP A 7 2.47 -14.05 -4.00
N GLY A 8 1.54 -14.90 -4.44
CA GLY A 8 0.11 -14.76 -4.11
C GLY A 8 -0.20 -14.89 -2.62
N ARG A 9 0.66 -15.59 -1.86
CA ARG A 9 0.47 -15.79 -0.41
C ARG A 9 0.81 -14.54 0.41
N SER A 10 1.78 -13.76 -0.04
CA SER A 10 2.27 -12.55 0.66
C SER A 10 1.86 -11.25 -0.03
N ALA A 11 1.23 -11.31 -1.21
CA ALA A 11 0.94 -10.13 -2.00
C ALA A 11 0.11 -9.07 -1.27
N LYS A 12 -0.89 -9.48 -0.47
CA LYS A 12 -1.68 -8.52 0.33
C LYS A 12 -0.83 -7.81 1.38
N GLU A 13 0.01 -8.54 2.10
CA GLU A 13 0.90 -7.97 3.12
C GLU A 13 1.93 -7.01 2.49
N VAL A 14 2.53 -7.43 1.37
CA VAL A 14 3.52 -6.62 0.65
C VAL A 14 2.88 -5.37 0.03
N LEU A 15 1.68 -5.47 -0.53
CA LEU A 15 0.97 -4.31 -1.07
C LEU A 15 0.63 -3.30 0.04
N THR A 16 0.13 -3.78 1.18
CA THR A 16 -0.16 -2.93 2.35
C THR A 16 1.11 -2.23 2.84
N ALA A 17 2.21 -2.97 3.00
CA ALA A 17 3.50 -2.41 3.39
C ALA A 17 4.01 -1.37 2.39
N PHE A 18 3.96 -1.71 1.11
CA PHE A 18 4.39 -0.84 0.03
C PHE A 18 3.60 0.47 0.00
N PHE A 19 2.29 0.41 0.19
CA PHE A 19 1.48 1.62 0.23
C PHE A 19 1.72 2.46 1.48
N HIS A 20 1.91 1.87 2.65
CA HIS A 20 2.37 2.61 3.83
C HIS A 20 3.71 3.31 3.58
N SER A 21 4.66 2.64 2.91
CA SER A 21 5.96 3.21 2.56
C SER A 21 5.87 4.37 1.57
N ILE A 22 4.84 4.39 0.71
CA ILE A 22 4.59 5.48 -0.26
C ILE A 22 3.84 6.63 0.40
N LEU A 23 2.86 6.35 1.26
CA LEU A 23 2.01 7.35 1.89
C LEU A 23 2.73 8.06 3.04
N PHE A 24 3.59 7.36 3.78
CA PHE A 24 4.30 7.92 4.93
C PHE A 24 5.17 9.14 4.58
N PRO A 25 6.00 9.13 3.52
CA PRO A 25 6.76 10.31 3.11
C PRO A 25 5.89 11.42 2.50
N ARG A 26 4.65 11.11 2.10
CA ARG A 26 3.78 12.02 1.33
C ARG A 26 2.75 12.74 2.18
N LEU A 27 2.43 12.23 3.36
CA LEU A 27 1.61 12.91 4.35
C LEU A 27 2.50 13.93 5.07
N PHE A 28 2.44 15.17 4.58
CA PHE A 28 3.19 16.30 5.16
C PHE A 28 2.65 16.64 6.55
N GLY A 29 3.42 16.28 7.58
CA GLY A 29 3.28 16.82 8.94
C GLY A 29 2.25 16.10 9.82
N ALA A 30 2.71 15.70 11.01
CA ALA A 30 1.94 15.22 12.17
C ALA A 30 1.65 13.71 12.31
N VAL A 31 2.10 12.84 11.41
CA VAL A 31 1.97 11.38 11.64
C VAL A 31 3.20 10.85 12.37
N LYS A 32 3.00 10.32 13.59
CA LYS A 32 4.07 9.72 14.40
C LYS A 32 4.56 8.44 13.70
N PRO A 33 5.84 8.32 13.31
CA PRO A 33 6.34 7.13 12.66
C PRO A 33 6.19 5.92 13.59
N GLN A 34 5.46 4.90 13.13
CA GLN A 34 5.54 3.55 13.69
C GLN A 34 6.15 2.62 12.65
N THR A 35 7.05 1.76 13.08
CA THR A 35 7.70 0.76 12.22
C THR A 35 7.02 -0.59 12.41
N PHE A 36 6.84 -1.33 11.32
CA PHE A 36 6.42 -2.73 11.36
C PHE A 36 7.25 -3.55 10.39
N GLU A 37 7.38 -4.84 10.66
CA GLU A 37 8.17 -5.76 9.84
C GLU A 37 7.27 -6.52 8.87
N VAL A 38 7.66 -6.55 7.60
CA VAL A 38 7.06 -7.39 6.57
C VAL A 38 8.18 -8.00 5.75
N LEU A 39 8.23 -9.33 5.66
CA LEU A 39 9.25 -10.08 4.93
C LEU A 39 10.69 -9.63 5.26
N ASP A 40 11.02 -9.51 6.55
CA ASP A 40 12.31 -9.03 7.07
C ASP A 40 12.69 -7.59 6.67
N VAL A 41 11.73 -6.80 6.16
CA VAL A 41 11.91 -5.38 5.86
C VAL A 41 11.11 -4.53 6.84
N THR A 42 11.80 -3.62 7.52
CA THR A 42 11.17 -2.61 8.38
C THR A 42 10.55 -1.50 7.53
N VAL A 43 9.23 -1.31 7.66
CA VAL A 43 8.47 -0.32 6.89
C VAL A 43 7.83 0.71 7.83
N SER A 44 7.88 1.99 7.44
CA SER A 44 7.19 3.08 8.13
C SER A 44 5.70 3.06 7.84
N ARG A 45 4.90 2.94 8.90
CA ARG A 45 3.44 2.96 8.88
C ARG A 45 2.90 4.38 9.05
N VAL A 46 1.80 4.64 8.36
CA VAL A 46 0.95 5.80 8.60
C VAL A 46 -0.10 5.42 9.64
N LEU A 47 -0.03 6.01 10.83
CA LEU A 47 -1.10 5.92 11.84
C LEU A 47 -2.12 7.04 11.57
N ASP A 48 -2.98 6.80 10.60
CA ASP A 48 -4.14 7.62 10.37
C ASP A 48 -5.37 6.69 10.35
N PRO A 49 -6.28 6.82 11.33
CA PRO A 49 -7.42 5.92 11.49
C PRO A 49 -8.42 6.01 10.33
N GLU A 50 -8.35 7.05 9.50
CA GLU A 50 -9.13 7.13 8.25
C GLU A 50 -8.41 6.43 7.10
N ILE A 51 -7.06 6.48 7.06
CA ILE A 51 -6.26 5.93 5.96
C ILE A 51 -6.08 4.40 6.07
N GLU A 52 -5.86 3.84 7.26
CA GLU A 52 -5.68 2.39 7.44
C GLU A 52 -6.84 1.53 6.89
N PRO A 53 -8.13 1.81 7.22
CA PRO A 53 -9.24 1.02 6.71
C PRO A 53 -9.43 1.20 5.20
N LEU A 54 -9.28 2.44 4.70
CA LEU A 54 -9.33 2.71 3.26
C LEU A 54 -8.24 1.95 2.51
N LEU A 55 -7.03 1.89 3.07
CA LEU A 55 -5.92 1.19 2.45
C LEU A 55 -6.18 -0.32 2.37
N THR A 56 -6.64 -0.89 3.49
CA THR A 56 -6.99 -2.31 3.58
C THR A 56 -8.07 -2.68 2.56
N GLU A 57 -9.12 -1.87 2.46
CA GLU A 57 -10.21 -2.06 1.50
C GLU A 57 -9.69 -2.00 0.05
N LYS A 58 -8.88 -0.99 -0.30
CA LYS A 58 -8.33 -0.84 -1.65
C LYS A 58 -7.37 -1.97 -2.02
N VAL A 59 -6.55 -2.44 -1.09
CA VAL A 59 -5.68 -3.62 -1.28
C VAL A 59 -6.53 -4.86 -1.59
N ASP A 60 -7.62 -5.08 -0.84
CA ASP A 60 -8.46 -6.26 -1.04
C ASP A 60 -9.20 -6.24 -2.38
N ILE A 61 -9.78 -5.09 -2.75
CA ILE A 61 -10.43 -4.89 -4.05
C ILE A 61 -9.42 -5.10 -5.19
N PHE A 62 -8.23 -4.50 -5.06
CA PHE A 62 -7.18 -4.64 -6.07
C PHE A 62 -6.75 -6.09 -6.20
N TRP A 63 -6.44 -6.77 -5.09
CA TRP A 63 -5.98 -8.16 -5.12
C TRP A 63 -7.02 -9.11 -5.74
N LYS A 64 -8.30 -8.97 -5.39
CA LYS A 64 -9.40 -9.72 -6.02
C LYS A 64 -9.48 -9.47 -7.54
N GLY A 65 -9.27 -8.22 -7.97
CA GLY A 65 -9.24 -7.87 -9.40
C GLY A 65 -8.06 -8.50 -10.14
N ILE A 66 -6.91 -8.66 -9.48
CA ILE A 66 -5.72 -9.28 -10.06
C ILE A 66 -5.85 -10.79 -10.13
N GLU A 67 -6.37 -11.43 -9.07
CA GLU A 67 -6.58 -12.88 -9.04
C GLU A 67 -7.60 -13.35 -10.08
N SER A 68 -8.61 -12.52 -10.39
CA SER A 68 -9.63 -12.81 -11.41
C SER A 68 -9.21 -12.46 -12.84
N GLY A 69 -8.09 -11.75 -13.03
CA GLY A 69 -7.62 -11.32 -14.34
C GLY A 69 -6.76 -12.35 -15.06
N ALA A 70 -6.96 -12.51 -16.38
CA ALA A 70 -6.25 -13.49 -17.21
C ALA A 70 -4.71 -13.35 -17.21
N ASN A 71 -4.19 -12.13 -16.99
CA ASN A 71 -2.75 -11.84 -17.03
C ASN A 71 -2.13 -11.54 -15.65
N ARG A 72 -2.92 -11.58 -14.54
CA ARG A 72 -2.46 -11.31 -13.16
C ARG A 72 -1.55 -10.08 -13.02
N ARG A 73 -1.81 -9.03 -13.81
CA ARG A 73 -1.06 -7.76 -13.81
C ARG A 73 -2.01 -6.61 -13.51
N GLY A 74 -1.52 -5.62 -12.78
CA GLY A 74 -2.29 -4.43 -12.44
C GLY A 74 -1.41 -3.24 -12.13
N GLN A 75 -2.05 -2.08 -12.11
CA GLN A 75 -1.42 -0.81 -11.82
C GLN A 75 -2.29 -0.04 -10.83
N VAL A 76 -1.65 0.57 -9.83
CA VAL A 76 -2.31 1.47 -8.89
C VAL A 76 -1.70 2.85 -9.05
N SER A 77 -2.55 3.86 -9.16
CA SER A 77 -2.17 5.25 -9.29
C SER A 77 -2.58 6.02 -8.04
N PHE A 78 -1.64 6.76 -7.45
CA PHE A 78 -1.87 7.61 -6.30
C PHE A 78 -2.03 9.05 -6.77
N PHE A 79 -3.18 9.64 -6.46
CA PHE A 79 -3.44 11.06 -6.67
C PHE A 79 -3.65 11.70 -5.29
N SER A 80 -2.81 12.68 -4.94
CA SER A 80 -3.04 13.53 -3.76
C SER A 80 -3.77 14.78 -4.24
N VAL A 81 -4.90 15.10 -3.60
CA VAL A 81 -5.72 16.28 -3.92
C VAL A 81 -5.10 17.57 -3.33
N TYR A 82 -4.01 17.46 -2.56
CA TYR A 82 -3.31 18.59 -1.95
C TYR A 82 -2.11 19.10 -2.78
N ALA A 83 -2.25 19.15 -4.11
CA ALA A 83 -1.33 19.88 -4.97
C ALA A 83 -2.09 21.07 -5.56
N ALA A 84 -2.19 22.14 -4.75
CA ALA A 84 -2.46 23.50 -5.20
C ALA A 84 -1.12 24.25 -5.29
#